data_AF-A0AA37P3Y5-F1
#
_entry.id   AF-A0AA37P3Y5-F1
#
_cell.length_a   1.000
_cell.length_b   1.000
_cell.length_c   1.000
_cell.angle_alpha   90.00
_cell.angle_beta   90.00
_cell.angle_gamma   90.00
#
_symmetry.space_group_name_H-M   'P 1'
#
loop_
_entity.id
_entity.type
_entity.pdbx_description
1 polymer ?
#
loop_
_entity_poly.entity_id
_entity_poly.type
_entity_poly.pdbx_seq_one_letter_code
_entity_poly.pdbx_strand_id
1 'polypeptide(L)'
;MRTDVSIAVLLALAQGVSAQQAPWGQCGGAGWTGPTTCVAGWHCEKSNEYISAADYVKAMNPGWNLGNTLDAIPNEGSWNNPPVVDKTFDDVKAAGFKSVRIPVSYSDHFTSDAPNYTVDATWLQRVSDVVDMATARGLYVLTNVHHDSWNWADVTKANTDADLKILNDKFYNLWLQIGRKLACKSNLVSFESINEPPATTAEHGARINTLNQLFLNALSDSGGYNTRRVVNLVGGGMDAAKTTQWFKPPAIIKNPWALQYHVYSPYDFIFSAWGKTIWGSDADKSAMATELGIVRGNYTDVPLIIGEFDASPLNTELAARWKWTDYLVRTAAGLNTAVVIWDNGLDHLDRDAHVWRDPTSISILNNAAKGTKNSLPDSTVDASATTQSSSAYVFNKVGSTPGDQALPWLFNGNTLKTIKSNSGATLVVDKDYTVSSSAVTIKALFLAQYLTPTAAPGSKANLTLTFSAGATSQIEIVQWDVPTLASTSSKAVAGADLNIPITYKGVKIPAAVKALSSDGVYLFDDWTQYLGPLQQARITFNGQWNYDGAKVILPAATVQAVIASGKTTTFTFEFYPRVPGNNVMYTLSP
;
A
#
# COMPACT_ATOMS: atom_id res chain seq x y z
N MET A 1 -44.81 18.67 -22.97
CA MET A 1 -45.44 19.42 -24.08
C MET A 1 -46.84 18.85 -24.29
N ARG A 2 -47.88 19.70 -24.37
CA ARG A 2 -49.31 19.32 -24.29
C ARG A 2 -49.96 19.10 -25.66
N THR A 3 -50.80 18.07 -25.75
CA THR A 3 -51.93 17.95 -26.68
C THR A 3 -53.14 17.39 -25.92
N ASP A 4 -54.31 18.01 -26.12
CA ASP A 4 -55.56 17.69 -25.45
C ASP A 4 -56.35 16.62 -26.21
N VAL A 5 -56.90 15.64 -25.49
CA VAL A 5 -58.01 14.77 -25.96
C VAL A 5 -59.04 14.60 -24.83
N SER A 6 -60.30 14.69 -25.25
CA SER A 6 -61.52 14.76 -24.43
C SER A 6 -61.90 13.45 -23.74
N ILE A 7 -62.59 13.60 -22.60
CA ILE A 7 -63.07 12.55 -21.69
C ILE A 7 -64.41 11.96 -22.16
N ALA A 8 -64.55 10.63 -22.14
CA ALA A 8 -65.85 9.95 -22.03
C ALA A 8 -65.76 8.63 -21.23
N VAL A 9 -66.27 8.72 -20.00
CA VAL A 9 -66.96 7.77 -19.08
C VAL A 9 -66.61 6.26 -19.05
N LEU A 10 -66.28 5.87 -17.81
CA LEU A 10 -66.02 4.55 -17.19
C LEU A 10 -67.07 3.45 -17.42
N LEU A 11 -66.58 2.21 -17.52
CA LEU A 11 -67.19 1.03 -16.89
C LEU A 11 -66.13 0.16 -16.19
N ALA A 12 -66.53 -0.36 -15.03
CA ALA A 12 -65.67 -0.90 -13.98
C ALA A 12 -64.95 -2.21 -14.35
N LEU A 13 -63.63 -2.15 -14.38
CA LEU A 13 -62.75 -3.22 -13.92
C LEU A 13 -62.25 -2.79 -12.55
N ALA A 14 -62.56 -3.54 -11.49
CA ALA A 14 -61.84 -3.42 -10.23
C ALA A 14 -60.42 -3.99 -10.43
N GLN A 15 -59.61 -3.30 -11.23
CA GLN A 15 -58.17 -3.44 -11.19
C GLN A 15 -57.74 -2.85 -9.85
N GLY A 16 -56.95 -3.60 -9.07
CA GLY A 16 -56.33 -3.04 -7.88
C GLY A 16 -55.71 -1.70 -8.25
N VAL A 17 -56.17 -0.61 -7.64
CA VAL A 17 -55.58 0.71 -7.84
C VAL A 17 -54.21 0.64 -7.19
N SER A 18 -53.20 0.22 -7.95
CA SER A 18 -51.81 0.34 -7.54
C SER A 18 -51.56 1.83 -7.36
N ALA A 19 -51.40 2.26 -6.10
CA ALA A 19 -51.09 3.65 -5.79
C ALA A 19 -49.89 4.05 -6.66
N GLN A 20 -50.04 5.11 -7.46
CA GLN A 20 -48.97 5.63 -8.30
C GLN A 20 -48.08 6.53 -7.45
N GLN A 21 -46.77 6.49 -7.69
CA GLN A 21 -45.83 7.31 -6.94
C GLN A 21 -45.90 8.78 -7.37
N ALA A 22 -45.86 9.69 -6.41
CA ALA A 22 -45.76 11.12 -6.66
C ALA A 22 -44.45 11.46 -7.40
N PRO A 23 -44.41 12.58 -8.16
CA PRO A 23 -43.16 13.09 -8.73
C PRO A 23 -42.03 13.13 -7.70
N TRP A 24 -40.84 12.67 -8.08
CA TRP A 24 -39.64 12.57 -7.22
C TRP A 24 -39.72 11.61 -6.03
N GLY A 25 -40.79 10.83 -5.89
CA GLY A 25 -40.89 9.79 -4.87
C GLY A 25 -40.09 8.53 -5.22
N GLN A 26 -39.65 7.78 -4.20
CA GLN A 26 -39.01 6.48 -4.40
C GLN A 26 -39.99 5.49 -5.05
N CYS A 27 -39.64 4.93 -6.20
CA CYS A 27 -40.53 4.11 -7.04
C CYS A 27 -40.00 2.69 -7.27
N GLY A 28 -39.10 2.22 -6.40
CA GLY A 28 -38.46 0.90 -6.48
C GLY A 28 -37.22 0.79 -5.59
N GLY A 29 -36.57 -0.39 -5.62
CA GLY A 29 -35.34 -0.68 -4.88
C GLY A 29 -35.45 -1.89 -3.94
N ALA A 30 -34.31 -2.43 -3.50
CA ALA A 30 -34.28 -3.55 -2.57
C ALA A 30 -34.99 -3.19 -1.25
N GLY A 31 -35.96 -4.00 -0.84
CA GLY A 31 -36.77 -3.77 0.37
C GLY A 31 -37.89 -2.71 0.24
N TRP A 32 -38.08 -2.11 -0.94
CA TRP A 32 -39.17 -1.15 -1.17
C TRP A 32 -40.51 -1.88 -1.30
N THR A 33 -41.47 -1.53 -0.43
CA THR A 33 -42.84 -2.10 -0.42
C THR A 33 -43.91 -1.12 -0.91
N GLY A 34 -43.52 0.08 -1.34
CA GLY A 34 -44.43 1.11 -1.83
C GLY A 34 -44.72 1.04 -3.33
N PRO A 35 -45.42 2.04 -3.89
CA PRO A 35 -45.66 2.21 -5.32
C PRO A 35 -44.44 1.98 -6.21
N THR A 36 -44.58 1.18 -7.27
CA THR A 36 -43.53 0.94 -8.28
C THR A 36 -43.84 1.56 -9.65
N THR A 37 -45.03 2.16 -9.80
CA THR A 37 -45.49 2.81 -11.02
C THR A 37 -45.62 4.31 -10.76
N CYS A 38 -45.05 5.17 -11.61
CA CYS A 38 -45.11 6.63 -11.43
C CYS A 38 -46.39 7.22 -12.04
N VAL A 39 -46.80 8.41 -11.57
CA VAL A 39 -47.89 9.18 -12.21
C VAL A 39 -47.55 9.53 -13.67
N ALA A 40 -48.58 9.71 -14.49
CA ALA A 40 -48.42 9.98 -15.92
C ALA A 40 -47.46 11.15 -16.20
N GLY A 41 -46.53 10.95 -17.15
CA GLY A 41 -45.47 11.91 -17.47
C GLY A 41 -44.19 11.77 -16.66
N TRP A 42 -44.17 10.85 -15.67
CA TRP A 42 -43.00 10.50 -14.88
C TRP A 42 -42.65 9.03 -15.08
N HIS A 43 -41.37 8.71 -15.03
CA HIS A 43 -40.88 7.32 -15.05
C HIS A 43 -39.98 7.08 -13.85
N CYS A 44 -39.88 5.83 -13.44
CA CYS A 44 -38.96 5.47 -12.38
C CYS A 44 -37.55 5.34 -12.96
N GLU A 45 -36.65 6.21 -12.53
CA GLU A 45 -35.24 6.13 -12.88
C GLU A 45 -34.45 5.57 -11.69
N LYS A 46 -33.64 4.55 -11.94
CA LYS A 46 -32.78 3.97 -10.91
C LYS A 46 -31.73 5.02 -10.50
N SER A 47 -31.85 5.50 -9.27
CA SER A 47 -31.04 6.61 -8.77
C SER A 47 -29.75 6.15 -8.07
N ASN A 48 -29.83 5.23 -7.12
CA ASN A 48 -28.67 4.59 -6.48
C ASN A 48 -29.05 3.23 -5.89
N GLU A 49 -28.17 2.23 -5.95
CA GLU A 49 -28.39 0.95 -5.26
C GLU A 49 -28.00 1.06 -3.79
N TYR A 50 -28.80 0.48 -2.90
CA TYR A 50 -28.35 0.24 -1.54
C TYR A 50 -27.31 -0.88 -1.56
N ILE A 51 -26.22 -0.72 -0.82
CA ILE A 51 -25.18 -1.75 -0.64
C ILE A 51 -24.89 -1.92 0.85
N SER A 52 -24.79 -3.17 1.31
CA SER A 52 -24.35 -3.46 2.66
C SER A 52 -22.84 -3.21 2.79
N ALA A 53 -22.34 -2.95 4.01
CA ALA A 53 -20.89 -2.80 4.20
C ALA A 53 -20.14 -4.09 3.87
N ALA A 54 -20.72 -5.26 4.14
CA ALA A 54 -20.12 -6.54 3.79
C ALA A 54 -19.97 -6.73 2.26
N ASP A 55 -21.02 -6.39 1.50
CA ASP A 55 -20.98 -6.46 0.04
C ASP A 55 -20.00 -5.45 -0.56
N TYR A 56 -19.96 -4.23 0.01
CA TYR A 56 -19.00 -3.21 -0.39
C TYR A 56 -17.55 -3.67 -0.16
N VAL A 57 -17.22 -4.12 1.05
CA VAL A 57 -15.88 -4.62 1.43
C VAL A 57 -15.47 -5.81 0.56
N LYS A 58 -16.41 -6.73 0.26
CA LYS A 58 -16.15 -7.84 -0.65
C LYS A 58 -15.89 -7.38 -2.09
N ALA A 59 -16.67 -6.42 -2.58
CA ALA A 59 -16.61 -5.96 -3.96
C ALA A 59 -15.38 -5.08 -4.24
N MET A 60 -14.91 -4.34 -3.24
CA MET A 60 -13.72 -3.50 -3.36
C MET A 60 -12.39 -4.29 -3.36
N ASN A 61 -12.38 -5.54 -2.86
CA ASN A 61 -11.15 -6.29 -2.65
C ASN A 61 -10.57 -6.93 -3.95
N PRO A 62 -9.31 -6.68 -4.34
CA PRO A 62 -8.33 -5.79 -3.70
C PRO A 62 -8.35 -4.35 -4.23
N GLY A 63 -7.82 -3.43 -3.42
CA GLY A 63 -7.68 -2.01 -3.75
C GLY A 63 -6.25 -1.50 -3.85
N TRP A 64 -6.11 -0.26 -4.33
CA TRP A 64 -4.85 0.48 -4.48
C TRP A 64 -5.01 1.92 -3.96
N ASN A 65 -4.01 2.47 -3.27
CA ASN A 65 -4.02 3.86 -2.80
C ASN A 65 -3.43 4.82 -3.85
N LEU A 66 -4.12 5.94 -4.08
CA LEU A 66 -3.59 7.10 -4.80
C LEU A 66 -2.77 7.98 -3.84
N GLY A 67 -1.71 7.43 -3.25
CA GLY A 67 -0.90 8.13 -2.25
C GLY A 67 -0.10 9.30 -2.83
N ASN A 68 0.30 10.23 -1.97
CA ASN A 68 1.09 11.42 -2.27
C ASN A 68 0.54 12.25 -3.46
N THR A 69 -0.78 12.36 -3.55
CA THR A 69 -1.53 13.05 -4.61
C THR A 69 -2.39 14.15 -4.02
N LEU A 70 -3.67 13.89 -3.72
CA LEU A 70 -4.56 14.88 -3.08
C LEU A 70 -4.29 15.02 -1.58
N ASP A 71 -3.57 14.07 -1.00
CA ASP A 71 -3.02 14.09 0.35
C ASP A 71 -1.75 14.94 0.47
N ALA A 72 -1.08 15.26 -0.64
CA ALA A 72 0.09 16.14 -0.62
C ALA A 72 -0.25 17.53 -0.07
N ILE A 73 0.68 18.09 0.68
CA ILE A 73 0.56 19.42 1.30
C ILE A 73 1.55 20.38 0.61
N PRO A 74 1.14 21.61 0.24
CA PRO A 74 -0.20 22.20 0.45
C PRO A 74 -1.24 21.88 -0.64
N ASN A 75 -0.87 21.33 -1.79
CA ASN A 75 -1.78 21.05 -2.91
C ASN A 75 -1.44 19.73 -3.62
N GLU A 76 -2.39 19.21 -4.41
CA GLU A 76 -2.09 18.21 -5.43
C GLU A 76 -0.92 18.66 -6.32
N GLY A 77 0.11 17.83 -6.45
CA GLY A 77 1.34 18.21 -7.18
C GLY A 77 2.48 18.73 -6.30
N SER A 78 2.26 18.95 -4.99
CA SER A 78 3.29 19.55 -4.12
C SER A 78 4.37 18.57 -3.66
N TRP A 79 4.10 17.27 -3.73
CA TRP A 79 5.06 16.21 -3.43
C TRP A 79 5.55 15.56 -4.73
N ASN A 80 5.84 14.26 -4.74
CA ASN A 80 6.53 13.58 -5.83
C ASN A 80 5.65 13.21 -7.04
N ASN A 81 4.34 13.49 -7.03
CA ASN A 81 3.43 13.15 -8.13
C ASN A 81 2.82 14.39 -8.73
N PRO A 82 2.67 14.47 -10.07
CA PRO A 82 1.83 15.49 -10.70
C PRO A 82 0.34 15.24 -10.41
N PRO A 83 -0.55 16.22 -10.70
CA PRO A 83 -1.98 16.01 -10.65
C PRO A 83 -2.45 14.77 -11.42
N VAL A 84 -3.30 13.96 -10.81
CA VAL A 84 -3.74 12.68 -11.37
C VAL A 84 -4.58 12.88 -12.62
N VAL A 85 -4.42 11.96 -13.56
CA VAL A 85 -5.14 11.90 -14.83
C VAL A 85 -5.92 10.60 -14.96
N ASP A 86 -6.91 10.61 -15.86
CA ASP A 86 -7.79 9.48 -16.17
C ASP A 86 -7.04 8.16 -16.45
N LYS A 87 -5.96 8.23 -17.23
CA LYS A 87 -5.17 7.06 -17.62
C LYS A 87 -4.60 6.29 -16.41
N THR A 88 -4.29 6.98 -15.31
CA THR A 88 -3.82 6.32 -14.08
C THR A 88 -4.85 5.31 -13.57
N PHE A 89 -6.14 5.65 -13.62
CA PHE A 89 -7.21 4.73 -13.21
C PHE A 89 -7.46 3.62 -14.22
N ASP A 90 -7.19 3.84 -15.51
CA ASP A 90 -7.19 2.78 -16.52
C ASP A 90 -6.11 1.73 -16.22
N ASP A 91 -4.90 2.17 -15.88
CA ASP A 91 -3.78 1.28 -15.55
C ASP A 91 -4.05 0.49 -14.26
N VAL A 92 -4.62 1.14 -13.24
CA VAL A 92 -5.04 0.48 -11.99
C VAL A 92 -6.12 -0.57 -12.24
N LYS A 93 -7.15 -0.24 -13.05
CA LYS A 93 -8.21 -1.19 -13.41
C LYS A 93 -7.65 -2.36 -14.22
N ALA A 94 -6.79 -2.09 -15.20
CA ALA A 94 -6.18 -3.09 -16.06
C ALA A 94 -5.26 -4.05 -15.26
N ALA A 95 -4.62 -3.55 -14.21
CA ALA A 95 -3.82 -4.37 -13.29
C ALA A 95 -4.66 -5.35 -12.47
N GLY A 96 -5.99 -5.18 -12.42
CA GLY A 96 -6.92 -6.10 -11.76
C GLY A 96 -7.47 -5.63 -10.42
N PHE A 97 -7.12 -4.40 -9.99
CA PHE A 97 -7.71 -3.79 -8.80
C PHE A 97 -9.19 -3.48 -9.02
N LYS A 98 -9.97 -3.61 -7.94
CA LYS A 98 -11.41 -3.35 -7.94
C LYS A 98 -11.78 -2.04 -7.27
N SER A 99 -10.88 -1.47 -6.48
CA SER A 99 -11.09 -0.20 -5.82
C SER A 99 -9.85 0.68 -5.78
N VAL A 100 -10.08 1.96 -5.53
CA VAL A 100 -9.04 2.92 -5.18
C VAL A 100 -9.37 3.60 -3.87
N ARG A 101 -8.34 3.79 -3.04
CA ARG A 101 -8.40 4.72 -1.91
C ARG A 101 -7.78 6.03 -2.34
N ILE A 102 -8.50 7.13 -2.16
CA ILE A 102 -8.12 8.48 -2.55
C ILE A 102 -7.92 9.26 -1.23
N PRO A 103 -6.69 9.27 -0.68
CA PRO A 103 -6.39 10.07 0.48
C PRO A 103 -6.41 11.57 0.12
N VAL A 104 -7.00 12.42 0.97
CA VAL A 104 -7.13 13.86 0.71
C VAL A 104 -6.81 14.69 1.95
N SER A 105 -5.95 15.70 1.79
CA SER A 105 -5.64 16.68 2.84
C SER A 105 -6.41 17.98 2.60
N TYR A 106 -7.01 18.54 3.64
CA TYR A 106 -7.83 19.77 3.55
C TYR A 106 -7.24 20.97 4.28
N SER A 107 -6.13 20.76 5.00
CA SER A 107 -5.55 21.70 5.95
C SER A 107 -5.29 23.09 5.37
N ASP A 108 -4.78 23.15 4.14
CA ASP A 108 -4.42 24.39 3.43
C ASP A 108 -5.56 24.93 2.55
N HIS A 109 -6.73 24.29 2.60
CA HIS A 109 -7.89 24.60 1.75
C HIS A 109 -9.07 25.19 2.52
N PHE A 110 -8.88 25.63 3.76
CA PHE A 110 -9.87 26.43 4.49
C PHE A 110 -9.77 27.90 4.07
N THR A 111 -10.88 28.49 3.63
CA THR A 111 -10.99 29.90 3.21
C THR A 111 -11.61 30.81 4.28
N SER A 112 -12.11 30.22 5.36
CA SER A 112 -12.56 30.97 6.54
C SER A 112 -12.24 30.20 7.82
N ASP A 113 -12.11 30.94 8.92
CA ASP A 113 -12.04 30.37 10.26
C ASP A 113 -13.45 30.05 10.82
N ALA A 114 -13.51 29.84 12.14
CA ALA A 114 -14.74 29.72 12.91
C ALA A 114 -15.71 30.89 12.64
N PRO A 115 -17.02 30.66 12.70
CA PRO A 115 -17.67 29.38 13.00
C PRO A 115 -17.85 28.47 11.77
N ASN A 116 -17.57 28.96 10.56
CA ASN A 116 -17.97 28.30 9.32
C ASN A 116 -16.96 27.27 8.82
N TYR A 117 -15.65 27.52 9.02
CA TYR A 117 -14.58 26.69 8.48
C TYR A 117 -14.79 26.35 7.00
N THR A 118 -15.08 27.37 6.19
CA THR A 118 -15.44 27.21 4.78
C THR A 118 -14.28 26.56 4.03
N VAL A 119 -14.52 25.48 3.30
CA VAL A 119 -13.51 24.82 2.45
C VAL A 119 -13.58 25.44 1.04
N ASP A 120 -12.43 25.63 0.41
CA ASP A 120 -12.35 26.09 -0.98
C ASP A 120 -13.22 25.20 -1.89
N ALA A 121 -14.18 25.83 -2.56
CA ALA A 121 -15.09 25.15 -3.47
C ALA A 121 -14.36 24.53 -4.67
N THR A 122 -13.24 25.11 -5.10
CA THR A 122 -12.38 24.59 -6.18
C THR A 122 -11.72 23.28 -5.75
N TRP A 123 -11.20 23.22 -4.52
CA TRP A 123 -10.63 22.01 -3.96
C TRP A 123 -11.69 20.90 -3.82
N LEU A 124 -12.85 21.23 -3.26
CA LEU A 124 -13.98 20.28 -3.18
C LEU A 124 -14.43 19.79 -4.57
N GLN A 125 -14.42 20.65 -5.60
CA GLN A 125 -14.67 20.23 -6.98
C GLN A 125 -13.60 19.27 -7.47
N ARG A 126 -12.32 19.57 -7.26
CA ARG A 126 -11.23 18.69 -7.67
C ARG A 126 -11.33 17.30 -7.04
N VAL A 127 -11.62 17.21 -5.74
CA VAL A 127 -11.87 15.91 -5.07
C VAL A 127 -13.02 15.16 -5.74
N SER A 128 -14.13 15.83 -6.01
CA SER A 128 -15.28 15.25 -6.72
C SER A 128 -14.90 14.73 -8.12
N ASP A 129 -14.09 15.47 -8.86
CA ASP A 129 -13.67 15.09 -10.22
C ASP A 129 -12.80 13.83 -10.19
N VAL A 130 -11.84 13.74 -9.27
CA VAL A 130 -10.98 12.56 -9.14
C VAL A 130 -11.76 11.32 -8.69
N VAL A 131 -12.76 11.49 -7.81
CA VAL A 131 -13.72 10.42 -7.48
C VAL A 131 -14.49 9.96 -8.72
N ASP A 132 -14.89 10.88 -9.60
CA ASP A 132 -15.59 10.53 -10.86
C ASP A 132 -14.67 9.81 -11.84
N MET A 133 -13.40 10.22 -11.97
CA MET A 133 -12.42 9.53 -12.81
C MET A 133 -12.31 8.04 -12.44
N ALA A 134 -12.28 7.72 -11.14
CA ALA A 134 -12.25 6.35 -10.67
C ALA A 134 -13.59 5.61 -10.88
N THR A 135 -14.71 6.20 -10.43
CA THR A 135 -16.02 5.53 -10.49
C THR A 135 -16.55 5.36 -11.91
N ALA A 136 -16.19 6.22 -12.86
CA ALA A 136 -16.51 6.06 -14.28
C ALA A 136 -15.93 4.75 -14.88
N ARG A 137 -14.91 4.18 -14.25
CA ARG A 137 -14.28 2.88 -14.61
C ARG A 137 -14.83 1.71 -13.78
N GLY A 138 -15.89 1.93 -13.03
CA GLY A 138 -16.48 0.94 -12.13
C GLY A 138 -15.52 0.49 -11.04
N LEU A 139 -14.61 1.38 -10.60
CA LEU A 139 -13.82 1.18 -9.38
C LEU A 139 -14.64 1.63 -8.18
N TYR A 140 -14.63 0.84 -7.11
CA TYR A 140 -15.06 1.32 -5.80
C TYR A 140 -14.08 2.38 -5.30
N VAL A 141 -14.57 3.38 -4.57
CA VAL A 141 -13.76 4.52 -4.11
C VAL A 141 -13.90 4.71 -2.62
N LEU A 142 -12.78 4.74 -1.92
CA LEU A 142 -12.70 5.13 -0.52
C LEU A 142 -11.99 6.49 -0.44
N THR A 143 -12.68 7.55 -0.02
CA THR A 143 -12.06 8.87 0.18
C THR A 143 -12.14 9.29 1.65
N ASN A 144 -11.20 10.09 2.12
CA ASN A 144 -11.08 10.43 3.54
C ASN A 144 -10.70 11.91 3.79
N VAL A 145 -10.35 12.16 5.05
CA VAL A 145 -9.55 13.29 5.53
C VAL A 145 -8.21 12.70 6.01
N HIS A 146 -7.07 13.15 5.46
CA HIS A 146 -5.81 12.41 5.54
C HIS A 146 -4.78 12.99 6.52
N HIS A 147 -3.84 13.84 6.07
CA HIS A 147 -2.78 14.40 6.92
C HIS A 147 -3.25 15.49 7.88
N ASP A 148 -4.51 15.90 7.76
CA ASP A 148 -5.20 16.71 8.75
C ASP A 148 -5.07 16.11 10.16
N SER A 149 -4.95 14.79 10.29
CA SER A 149 -4.86 14.05 11.56
C SER A 149 -3.70 14.43 12.46
N TRP A 150 -2.53 14.75 11.89
CA TRP A 150 -1.38 15.24 12.66
C TRP A 150 -1.19 16.75 12.53
N ASN A 151 -1.80 17.37 11.50
CA ASN A 151 -1.66 18.80 11.24
C ASN A 151 -2.54 19.67 12.15
N TRP A 152 -3.86 19.45 12.17
CA TRP A 152 -4.78 20.23 13.02
C TRP A 152 -5.80 19.39 13.78
N ALA A 153 -6.11 18.17 13.31
CA ALA A 153 -7.07 17.25 13.91
C ALA A 153 -6.44 16.28 14.93
N ASP A 154 -5.29 16.65 15.49
CA ASP A 154 -4.53 15.84 16.43
C ASP A 154 -5.18 15.87 17.82
N VAL A 155 -5.88 14.79 18.16
CA VAL A 155 -6.59 14.62 19.43
C VAL A 155 -5.66 14.65 20.65
N THR A 156 -4.35 14.45 20.47
CA THR A 156 -3.36 14.46 21.56
C THR A 156 -2.91 15.87 21.93
N LYS A 157 -3.22 16.86 21.08
CA LYS A 157 -2.88 18.28 21.31
C LYS A 157 -4.04 19.08 21.88
N ALA A 158 -5.28 18.56 21.85
CA ALA A 158 -6.44 19.22 22.43
C ALA A 158 -6.53 18.99 23.95
N ASN A 159 -6.03 19.92 24.76
CA ASN A 159 -5.84 19.69 26.20
C ASN A 159 -6.91 20.32 27.09
N THR A 160 -7.78 21.15 26.52
CA THR A 160 -8.86 21.84 27.22
C THR A 160 -10.21 21.60 26.53
N ASP A 161 -11.32 21.84 27.25
CA ASP A 161 -12.66 21.79 26.65
C ASP A 161 -12.81 22.78 25.48
N ALA A 162 -12.11 23.91 25.52
CA ALA A 162 -12.09 24.88 24.42
C ALA A 162 -11.37 24.32 23.18
N ASP A 163 -10.21 23.67 23.36
CA ASP A 163 -9.49 23.03 22.25
C ASP A 163 -10.33 21.91 21.63
N LEU A 164 -10.95 21.07 22.47
CA LEU A 164 -11.84 20.00 22.03
C LEU A 164 -13.04 20.56 21.27
N LYS A 165 -13.61 21.68 21.72
CA LYS A 165 -14.70 22.35 21.00
C LYS A 165 -14.24 22.83 19.62
N ILE A 166 -13.10 23.51 19.52
CA ILE A 166 -12.54 23.98 18.24
C ILE A 166 -12.30 22.80 17.28
N LEU A 167 -11.65 21.75 17.78
CA LEU A 167 -11.38 20.53 17.02
C LEU A 167 -12.68 19.91 16.48
N ASN A 168 -13.65 19.70 17.37
CA ASN A 168 -14.92 19.06 17.03
C ASN A 168 -15.75 19.89 16.05
N ASP A 169 -15.84 21.21 16.25
CA ASP A 169 -16.57 22.10 15.36
C ASP A 169 -15.94 22.15 13.96
N LYS A 170 -14.60 22.25 13.89
CA LYS A 170 -13.88 22.24 12.61
C LYS A 170 -14.04 20.90 11.88
N PHE A 171 -13.91 19.79 12.59
CA PHE A 171 -14.07 18.45 12.02
C PHE A 171 -15.49 18.18 11.52
N TYR A 172 -16.51 18.57 12.28
CA TYR A 172 -17.90 18.48 11.85
C TYR A 172 -18.18 19.33 10.60
N ASN A 173 -17.75 20.60 10.58
CA ASN A 173 -18.00 21.49 9.44
C ASN A 173 -17.25 21.06 8.18
N LEU A 174 -16.05 20.47 8.31
CA LEU A 174 -15.33 19.87 7.19
C LEU A 174 -16.15 18.74 6.57
N TRP A 175 -16.55 17.76 7.37
CA TRP A 175 -17.32 16.62 6.87
C TRP A 175 -18.72 16.99 6.36
N LEU A 176 -19.34 18.04 6.91
CA LEU A 176 -20.62 18.54 6.41
C LEU A 176 -20.47 19.05 4.96
N GLN A 177 -19.38 19.77 4.66
CA GLN A 177 -19.09 20.31 3.34
C GLN A 177 -18.66 19.22 2.34
N ILE A 178 -17.80 18.29 2.75
CA ILE A 178 -17.45 17.10 1.94
C ILE A 178 -18.70 16.29 1.62
N GLY A 179 -19.52 16.01 2.65
CA GLY A 179 -20.78 15.29 2.53
C GLY A 179 -21.71 15.97 1.53
N ARG A 180 -21.89 17.29 1.60
CA ARG A 180 -22.72 18.04 0.65
C ARG A 180 -22.19 17.96 -0.77
N LYS A 181 -20.87 18.09 -0.94
CA LYS A 181 -20.23 18.03 -2.26
C LYS A 181 -20.42 16.67 -2.94
N LEU A 182 -20.31 15.59 -2.17
CA LEU A 182 -20.34 14.22 -2.66
C LEU A 182 -21.68 13.52 -2.43
N ALA A 183 -22.72 14.26 -2.02
CA ALA A 183 -24.00 13.72 -1.54
C ALA A 183 -24.68 12.76 -2.54
N CYS A 184 -24.59 13.10 -3.83
CA CYS A 184 -25.25 12.35 -4.92
C CYS A 184 -24.33 11.34 -5.61
N LYS A 185 -23.09 11.13 -5.15
CA LYS A 185 -22.22 10.08 -5.71
C LYS A 185 -22.82 8.70 -5.46
N SER A 186 -22.60 7.78 -6.40
CA SER A 186 -23.14 6.40 -6.35
C SER A 186 -22.68 5.65 -5.09
N ASN A 187 -23.27 4.49 -4.86
CA ASN A 187 -22.89 3.55 -3.80
C ASN A 187 -21.50 2.92 -3.98
N LEU A 188 -20.81 3.19 -5.09
CA LEU A 188 -19.39 2.84 -5.27
C LEU A 188 -18.48 3.69 -4.38
N VAL A 189 -18.94 4.82 -3.83
CA VAL A 189 -18.14 5.72 -3.00
C VAL A 189 -18.43 5.52 -1.52
N SER A 190 -17.41 5.18 -0.73
CA SER A 190 -17.38 5.15 0.72
C SER A 190 -16.56 6.30 1.32
N PHE A 191 -16.83 6.67 2.56
CA PHE A 191 -16.08 7.68 3.32
C PHE A 191 -15.38 7.07 4.54
N GLU A 192 -14.09 7.36 4.71
CA GLU A 192 -13.32 7.06 5.92
C GLU A 192 -13.18 8.32 6.76
N SER A 193 -13.46 8.25 8.06
CA SER A 193 -13.57 9.42 8.94
C SER A 193 -12.29 10.26 9.02
N ILE A 194 -11.14 9.65 9.28
CA ILE A 194 -9.83 10.31 9.33
C ILE A 194 -8.69 9.29 9.29
N ASN A 195 -7.59 9.61 8.62
CA ASN A 195 -6.41 8.76 8.54
C ASN A 195 -5.55 8.83 9.82
N GLU A 196 -5.17 7.69 10.37
CA GLU A 196 -4.15 7.55 11.44
C GLU A 196 -4.21 8.61 12.56
N PRO A 197 -5.38 8.86 13.20
CA PRO A 197 -5.47 9.87 14.25
C PRO A 197 -4.56 9.50 15.43
N PRO A 198 -3.61 10.35 15.84
CA PRO A 198 -2.63 9.99 16.86
C PRO A 198 -3.30 9.57 18.18
N ALA A 199 -2.83 8.48 18.77
CA ALA A 199 -3.34 7.99 20.05
C ALA A 199 -2.27 7.26 20.87
N THR A 200 -2.24 7.59 22.15
CA THR A 200 -1.30 7.04 23.14
C THR A 200 -1.97 6.68 24.47
N THR A 201 -3.23 7.08 24.67
CA THR A 201 -4.01 6.81 25.90
C THR A 201 -5.44 6.44 25.55
N ALA A 202 -6.16 5.83 26.51
CA ALA A 202 -7.59 5.54 26.37
C ALA A 202 -8.44 6.81 26.19
N GLU A 203 -8.01 7.95 26.75
CA GLU A 203 -8.67 9.23 26.56
C GLU A 203 -8.54 9.73 25.12
N HIS A 204 -7.35 9.61 24.51
CA HIS A 204 -7.17 9.89 23.08
C HIS A 204 -8.09 9.01 22.22
N GLY A 205 -8.20 7.71 22.55
CA GLY A 205 -9.16 6.82 21.91
C GLY A 205 -10.62 7.26 22.06
N ALA A 206 -11.02 7.73 23.25
CA ALA A 206 -12.37 8.27 23.47
C ALA A 206 -12.65 9.52 22.62
N ARG A 207 -11.67 10.41 22.46
CA ARG A 207 -11.78 11.59 21.57
C ARG A 207 -11.94 11.18 20.11
N ILE A 208 -11.25 10.15 19.65
CA ILE A 208 -11.41 9.60 18.29
C ILE A 208 -12.80 8.98 18.10
N ASN A 209 -13.34 8.29 19.11
CA ASN A 209 -14.73 7.82 19.08
C ASN A 209 -15.72 8.98 18.93
N THR A 210 -15.45 10.14 19.55
CA THR A 210 -16.23 11.38 19.34
C THR A 210 -16.11 11.90 17.90
N LEU A 211 -14.92 11.91 17.31
CA LEU A 211 -14.75 12.29 15.89
C LEU A 211 -15.54 11.37 14.96
N ASN A 212 -15.49 10.04 15.17
CA ASN A 212 -16.30 9.09 14.41
C ASN A 212 -17.82 9.39 14.50
N GLN A 213 -18.32 9.79 15.68
CA GLN A 213 -19.72 10.19 15.85
C GLN A 213 -20.04 11.52 15.13
N LEU A 214 -19.16 12.52 15.21
CA LEU A 214 -19.34 13.81 14.53
C LEU A 214 -19.35 13.66 13.02
N PHE A 215 -18.50 12.78 12.50
CA PHE A 215 -18.49 12.39 11.09
C PHE A 215 -19.85 11.83 10.65
N LEU A 216 -20.41 10.86 11.38
CA LEU A 216 -21.75 10.31 11.08
C LEU A 216 -22.85 11.37 11.14
N ASN A 217 -22.79 12.29 12.12
CA ASN A 217 -23.75 13.37 12.26
C ASN A 217 -23.68 14.32 11.05
N ALA A 218 -22.47 14.74 10.67
CA ALA A 218 -22.25 15.61 9.52
C ALA A 218 -22.76 14.97 8.21
N LEU A 219 -22.56 13.66 8.05
CA LEU A 219 -23.09 12.93 6.90
C LEU A 219 -24.62 12.86 6.91
N SER A 220 -25.25 12.66 8.08
CA SER A 220 -26.71 12.71 8.22
C SER A 220 -27.26 14.08 7.81
N ASP A 221 -26.57 15.16 8.15
CA ASP A 221 -27.03 16.53 7.95
C ASP A 221 -26.66 17.12 6.58
N SER A 222 -25.80 16.42 5.84
CA SER A 222 -25.34 16.83 4.50
C SER A 222 -26.29 16.43 3.36
N GLY A 223 -27.27 15.56 3.61
CA GLY A 223 -28.30 15.16 2.65
C GLY A 223 -27.85 14.16 1.57
N GLY A 224 -28.64 14.05 0.50
CA GLY A 224 -28.44 13.09 -0.60
C GLY A 224 -28.46 11.62 -0.13
N TYR A 225 -27.55 10.81 -0.64
CA TYR A 225 -27.45 9.38 -0.29
C TYR A 225 -26.58 9.11 0.94
N ASN A 226 -26.09 10.13 1.64
CA ASN A 226 -25.05 9.97 2.65
C ASN A 226 -25.49 9.13 3.86
N THR A 227 -26.77 9.09 4.22
CA THR A 227 -27.27 8.19 5.28
C THR A 227 -27.28 6.71 4.89
N ARG A 228 -27.19 6.42 3.58
CA ARG A 228 -27.14 5.06 3.02
C ARG A 228 -25.73 4.68 2.54
N ARG A 229 -24.77 5.60 2.65
CA ARG A 229 -23.40 5.43 2.17
C ARG A 229 -22.60 4.55 3.11
N VAL A 230 -21.77 3.67 2.56
CA VAL A 230 -20.82 2.89 3.37
C VAL A 230 -19.78 3.83 3.97
N VAL A 231 -19.53 3.67 5.26
CA VAL A 231 -18.54 4.46 6.00
C VAL A 231 -17.53 3.57 6.68
N ASN A 232 -16.28 4.04 6.76
CA ASN A 232 -15.21 3.36 7.46
C ASN A 232 -14.89 4.16 8.72
N LEU A 233 -15.06 3.50 9.86
CA LEU A 233 -14.67 4.05 11.15
C LEU A 233 -13.26 3.59 11.48
N VAL A 234 -12.55 4.36 12.30
CA VAL A 234 -11.12 4.15 12.57
C VAL A 234 -10.83 4.18 14.07
N GLY A 235 -9.76 3.48 14.48
CA GLY A 235 -9.18 3.53 15.81
C GLY A 235 -7.90 4.37 15.88
N GLY A 236 -7.29 4.39 17.08
CA GLY A 236 -6.06 5.15 17.35
C GLY A 236 -4.89 4.74 16.48
N GLY A 237 -4.33 5.68 15.73
CA GLY A 237 -3.24 5.48 14.76
C GLY A 237 -3.56 4.49 13.65
N MET A 238 -4.82 4.04 13.53
CA MET A 238 -5.21 2.90 12.70
C MET A 238 -4.36 1.64 12.96
N ASP A 239 -3.77 1.55 14.15
CA ASP A 239 -2.96 0.44 14.62
C ASP A 239 -3.87 -0.69 15.13
N ALA A 240 -3.51 -1.94 14.83
CA ALA A 240 -4.32 -3.11 15.17
C ALA A 240 -4.58 -3.23 16.69
N ALA A 241 -3.54 -3.02 17.51
CA ALA A 241 -3.63 -3.16 18.96
C ALA A 241 -4.41 -2.00 19.60
N LYS A 242 -4.08 -0.76 19.27
CA LYS A 242 -4.75 0.45 19.78
C LYS A 242 -6.21 0.50 19.36
N THR A 243 -6.53 0.12 18.12
CA THR A 243 -7.90 0.01 17.63
C THR A 243 -8.69 -0.97 18.49
N THR A 244 -8.18 -2.20 18.62
CA THR A 244 -8.76 -3.26 19.45
C THR A 244 -8.95 -2.84 20.91
N GLN A 245 -8.03 -2.04 21.45
CA GLN A 245 -8.05 -1.62 22.85
C GLN A 245 -9.03 -0.47 23.14
N TRP A 246 -9.15 0.50 22.23
CA TRP A 246 -9.81 1.78 22.55
C TRP A 246 -10.96 2.19 21.62
N PHE A 247 -11.08 1.59 20.43
CA PHE A 247 -12.20 1.89 19.54
C PHE A 247 -13.51 1.36 20.15
N LYS A 248 -14.52 2.22 20.17
CA LYS A 248 -15.89 1.87 20.54
C LYS A 248 -16.82 2.37 19.44
N PRO A 249 -17.60 1.48 18.79
CA PRO A 249 -18.53 1.93 17.77
C PRO A 249 -19.56 2.89 18.39
N PRO A 250 -19.97 3.94 17.66
CA PRO A 250 -21.07 4.80 18.09
C PRO A 250 -22.33 3.99 18.45
N ALA A 251 -23.06 4.43 19.47
CA ALA A 251 -24.22 3.70 19.99
C ALA A 251 -25.34 3.52 18.95
N ILE A 252 -25.47 4.47 18.01
CA ILE A 252 -26.41 4.43 16.90
C ILE A 252 -25.65 4.76 15.62
N ILE A 253 -25.60 3.81 14.70
CA ILE A 253 -25.02 4.00 13.36
C ILE A 253 -26.13 3.73 12.35
N LYS A 254 -26.52 4.76 11.59
CA LYS A 254 -27.53 4.64 10.51
C LYS A 254 -26.92 4.11 9.22
N ASN A 255 -25.66 4.40 9.00
CA ASN A 255 -24.90 3.99 7.83
C ASN A 255 -24.55 2.51 7.87
N PRO A 256 -24.50 1.81 6.73
CA PRO A 256 -23.69 0.60 6.64
C PRO A 256 -22.22 0.97 6.93
N TRP A 257 -21.54 0.23 7.81
CA TRP A 257 -20.19 0.61 8.24
C TRP A 257 -19.20 -0.57 8.27
N ALA A 258 -17.94 -0.24 8.06
CA ALA A 258 -16.78 -1.11 8.20
C ALA A 258 -15.77 -0.50 9.18
N LEU A 259 -14.85 -1.32 9.71
CA LEU A 259 -13.72 -0.87 10.51
C LEU A 259 -12.44 -0.97 9.68
N GLN A 260 -11.64 0.10 9.71
CA GLN A 260 -10.40 0.20 8.95
C GLN A 260 -9.18 0.34 9.86
N TYR A 261 -8.11 -0.36 9.51
CA TYR A 261 -6.80 -0.32 10.17
C TYR A 261 -5.67 -0.48 9.13
N HIS A 262 -4.42 -0.21 9.49
CA HIS A 262 -3.25 -0.29 8.60
C HIS A 262 -2.25 -1.34 9.11
N VAL A 263 -1.41 -1.84 8.21
CA VAL A 263 -0.40 -2.88 8.53
C VAL A 263 0.91 -2.59 7.81
N TYR A 264 1.95 -2.21 8.56
CA TYR A 264 3.33 -2.05 8.09
C TYR A 264 4.33 -2.84 8.95
N SER A 265 3.91 -4.03 9.37
CA SER A 265 4.67 -4.92 10.26
C SER A 265 5.35 -6.07 9.48
N PRO A 266 6.54 -6.52 9.90
CA PRO A 266 7.37 -5.90 10.94
C PRO A 266 8.12 -4.67 10.38
N TYR A 267 8.21 -3.62 11.20
CA TYR A 267 8.82 -2.33 10.83
C TYR A 267 10.22 -2.48 10.22
N ASP A 268 11.06 -3.34 10.81
CA ASP A 268 12.43 -3.50 10.38
C ASP A 268 12.53 -4.03 8.94
N PHE A 269 11.70 -4.99 8.55
CA PHE A 269 11.65 -5.47 7.17
C PHE A 269 11.05 -4.45 6.21
N ILE A 270 9.88 -3.90 6.56
CA ILE A 270 9.09 -3.04 5.65
C ILE A 270 9.80 -1.73 5.34
N PHE A 271 10.50 -1.16 6.32
CA PHE A 271 11.28 0.06 6.15
C PHE A 271 12.76 -0.20 5.85
N SER A 272 13.17 -1.46 5.64
CA SER A 272 14.58 -1.86 5.52
C SER A 272 15.43 -1.24 6.66
N ALA A 273 14.86 -1.22 7.86
CA ALA A 273 15.51 -0.70 9.05
C ALA A 273 16.56 -1.69 9.53
N TRP A 274 17.67 -1.13 10.00
CA TRP A 274 18.76 -1.91 10.60
C TRP A 274 19.21 -3.09 9.73
N GLY A 275 19.19 -2.96 8.40
CA GLY A 275 19.66 -3.98 7.46
C GLY A 275 18.79 -5.25 7.38
N LYS A 276 17.56 -5.23 7.91
CA LYS A 276 16.63 -6.35 7.80
C LYS A 276 16.17 -6.50 6.35
N THR A 277 16.59 -7.60 5.75
CA THR A 277 16.36 -7.94 4.32
C THR A 277 15.71 -9.30 4.16
N ILE A 278 15.42 -9.99 5.28
CA ILE A 278 14.88 -11.35 5.34
C ILE A 278 13.49 -11.34 5.96
N TRP A 279 12.60 -12.16 5.42
CA TRP A 279 11.26 -12.40 5.97
C TRP A 279 10.72 -13.77 5.52
N GLY A 280 9.95 -14.41 6.39
CA GLY A 280 9.16 -15.60 6.05
C GLY A 280 9.43 -16.82 6.93
N SER A 281 10.13 -16.63 8.06
CA SER A 281 10.23 -17.64 9.11
C SER A 281 8.85 -17.96 9.69
N ASP A 282 8.73 -19.07 10.43
CA ASP A 282 7.47 -19.40 11.11
C ASP A 282 7.11 -18.36 12.18
N ALA A 283 8.12 -17.75 12.82
CA ALA A 283 7.93 -16.65 13.76
C ALA A 283 7.34 -15.41 13.07
N ASP A 284 7.88 -15.01 11.90
CA ASP A 284 7.37 -13.88 11.13
C ASP A 284 5.89 -14.09 10.73
N LYS A 285 5.59 -15.29 10.21
CA LYS A 285 4.24 -15.69 9.80
C LYS A 285 3.26 -15.72 10.97
N SER A 286 3.70 -16.22 12.12
CA SER A 286 2.89 -16.27 13.34
C SER A 286 2.61 -14.88 13.90
N ALA A 287 3.60 -13.98 13.87
CA ALA A 287 3.45 -12.60 14.33
C ALA A 287 2.41 -11.84 13.49
N MET A 288 2.53 -11.91 12.16
CA MET A 288 1.55 -11.29 11.26
C MET A 288 0.15 -11.89 11.42
N ALA A 289 0.03 -13.21 11.51
CA ALA A 289 -1.27 -13.86 11.72
C ALA A 289 -1.92 -13.45 13.05
N THR A 290 -1.11 -13.26 14.10
CA THR A 290 -1.58 -12.79 15.41
C THR A 290 -2.10 -11.36 15.33
N GLU A 291 -1.34 -10.45 14.72
CA GLU A 291 -1.71 -9.04 14.56
C GLU A 291 -3.06 -8.88 13.83
N LEU A 292 -3.22 -9.53 12.67
CA LEU A 292 -4.47 -9.51 11.91
C LEU A 292 -5.61 -10.24 12.66
N GLY A 293 -5.27 -11.34 13.34
CA GLY A 293 -6.23 -12.16 14.08
C GLY A 293 -6.86 -11.44 15.27
N ILE A 294 -6.11 -10.57 15.96
CA ILE A 294 -6.61 -9.78 17.10
C ILE A 294 -7.76 -8.86 16.66
N VAL A 295 -7.59 -8.14 15.55
CA VAL A 295 -8.66 -7.28 15.01
C VAL A 295 -9.87 -8.11 14.63
N ARG A 296 -9.68 -9.22 13.91
CA ARG A 296 -10.79 -10.09 13.52
C ARG A 296 -11.56 -10.63 14.72
N GLY A 297 -10.85 -11.08 15.75
CA GLY A 297 -11.42 -11.68 16.96
C GLY A 297 -12.25 -10.70 17.79
N ASN A 298 -11.85 -9.42 17.84
CA ASN A 298 -12.59 -8.40 18.59
C ASN A 298 -13.82 -7.87 17.86
N TYR A 299 -13.88 -8.03 16.54
CA TYR A 299 -14.94 -7.43 15.72
C TYR A 299 -15.67 -8.46 14.87
N THR A 300 -15.94 -9.67 15.34
CA THR A 300 -16.39 -10.85 14.55
C THR A 300 -17.39 -10.58 13.40
N ASP A 301 -18.36 -9.70 13.61
CA ASP A 301 -19.46 -9.44 12.67
C ASP A 301 -19.35 -8.09 11.92
N VAL A 302 -18.19 -7.42 12.03
CA VAL A 302 -17.93 -6.13 11.37
C VAL A 302 -17.09 -6.36 10.10
N PRO A 303 -17.47 -5.82 8.94
CA PRO A 303 -16.60 -5.83 7.76
C PRO A 303 -15.28 -5.10 8.03
N LEU A 304 -14.15 -5.68 7.63
CA LEU A 304 -12.82 -5.14 7.90
C LEU A 304 -12.10 -4.74 6.62
N ILE A 305 -11.33 -3.65 6.70
CA ILE A 305 -10.48 -3.16 5.62
C ILE A 305 -9.08 -2.89 6.19
N ILE A 306 -8.05 -3.53 5.62
CA ILE A 306 -6.68 -3.04 5.72
C ILE A 306 -6.54 -1.92 4.68
N GLY A 307 -6.65 -0.68 5.16
CA GLY A 307 -6.70 0.52 4.31
C GLY A 307 -5.35 0.87 3.67
N GLU A 308 -4.27 0.43 4.31
CA GLU A 308 -2.91 0.58 3.84
C GLU A 308 -2.07 -0.60 4.33
N PHE A 309 -1.24 -1.09 3.42
CA PHE A 309 -0.12 -1.99 3.70
C PHE A 309 0.84 -1.89 2.51
N ASP A 310 2.13 -2.08 2.74
CA ASP A 310 3.08 -2.21 1.64
C ASP A 310 4.39 -2.90 2.07
N ALA A 311 5.00 -3.58 1.11
CA ALA A 311 6.41 -3.94 1.10
C ALA A 311 7.00 -3.40 -0.21
N SER A 312 7.61 -2.23 -0.17
CA SER A 312 8.01 -1.48 -1.37
C SER A 312 9.12 -2.18 -2.17
N PRO A 313 9.04 -2.20 -3.51
CA PRO A 313 10.11 -2.73 -4.35
C PRO A 313 11.40 -1.90 -4.33
N LEU A 314 11.37 -0.68 -3.77
CA LEU A 314 12.55 0.16 -3.66
C LEU A 314 13.54 -0.32 -2.59
N ASN A 315 13.06 -0.97 -1.52
CA ASN A 315 13.87 -1.25 -0.35
C ASN A 315 13.72 -2.67 0.21
N THR A 316 12.72 -3.44 -0.21
CA THR A 316 12.56 -4.82 0.26
C THR A 316 13.22 -5.82 -0.69
N GLU A 317 13.79 -6.90 -0.15
CA GLU A 317 14.36 -7.98 -0.96
C GLU A 317 13.24 -8.69 -1.76
N LEU A 318 13.49 -8.97 -3.05
CA LEU A 318 12.49 -9.43 -4.00
C LEU A 318 11.71 -10.69 -3.56
N ALA A 319 12.41 -11.77 -3.21
CA ALA A 319 11.77 -13.02 -2.81
C ALA A 319 11.07 -12.91 -1.44
N ALA A 320 11.70 -12.22 -0.47
CA ALA A 320 11.08 -11.94 0.82
C ALA A 320 9.82 -11.07 0.67
N ARG A 321 9.84 -10.05 -0.19
CA ARG A 321 8.69 -9.20 -0.52
C ARG A 321 7.53 -10.03 -1.05
N TRP A 322 7.78 -10.83 -2.08
CA TRP A 322 6.75 -11.66 -2.69
C TRP A 322 6.14 -12.67 -1.69
N LYS A 323 6.96 -13.25 -0.79
CA LYS A 323 6.48 -14.07 0.33
C LYS A 323 5.61 -13.28 1.31
N TRP A 324 6.04 -12.08 1.69
CA TRP A 324 5.32 -11.21 2.62
C TRP A 324 3.96 -10.81 2.03
N THR A 325 3.93 -10.32 0.79
CA THR A 325 2.70 -9.89 0.10
C THR A 325 1.71 -11.04 -0.05
N ASP A 326 2.16 -12.22 -0.51
CA ASP A 326 1.28 -13.40 -0.62
C ASP A 326 0.69 -13.79 0.74
N TYR A 327 1.54 -13.85 1.78
CA TYR A 327 1.12 -14.32 3.08
C TYR A 327 0.17 -13.34 3.77
N LEU A 328 0.44 -12.03 3.73
CA LEU A 328 -0.46 -11.00 4.27
C LEU A 328 -1.83 -11.06 3.61
N VAL A 329 -1.86 -11.06 2.28
CA VAL A 329 -3.12 -10.99 1.53
C VAL A 329 -3.94 -12.27 1.70
N ARG A 330 -3.30 -13.45 1.73
CA ARG A 330 -4.01 -14.71 2.03
C ARG A 330 -4.52 -14.75 3.47
N THR A 331 -3.74 -14.24 4.42
CA THR A 331 -4.16 -14.17 5.84
C THR A 331 -5.36 -13.24 5.99
N ALA A 332 -5.30 -12.04 5.41
CA ALA A 332 -6.42 -11.10 5.39
C ALA A 332 -7.67 -11.70 4.73
N ALA A 333 -7.51 -12.37 3.57
CA ALA A 333 -8.62 -13.05 2.89
C ALA A 333 -9.23 -14.16 3.76
N GLY A 334 -8.42 -14.96 4.46
CA GLY A 334 -8.89 -15.97 5.41
C GLY A 334 -9.64 -15.41 6.62
N LEU A 335 -9.44 -14.12 6.92
CA LEU A 335 -10.11 -13.39 7.99
C LEU A 335 -11.28 -12.51 7.47
N ASN A 336 -11.66 -12.66 6.20
CA ASN A 336 -12.68 -11.83 5.55
C ASN A 336 -12.39 -10.32 5.63
N THR A 337 -11.12 -9.95 5.47
CA THR A 337 -10.63 -8.58 5.49
C THR A 337 -10.21 -8.16 4.08
N ALA A 338 -10.75 -7.05 3.57
CA ALA A 338 -10.30 -6.48 2.31
C ALA A 338 -8.93 -5.80 2.48
N VAL A 339 -8.14 -5.74 1.42
CA VAL A 339 -6.82 -5.11 1.45
C VAL A 339 -6.70 -4.02 0.39
N VAL A 340 -6.00 -2.94 0.73
CA VAL A 340 -5.72 -1.82 -0.18
C VAL A 340 -4.22 -1.50 -0.08
N ILE A 341 -3.46 -1.79 -1.14
CA ILE A 341 -2.00 -1.58 -1.13
C ILE A 341 -1.67 -0.08 -1.13
N TRP A 342 -0.68 0.33 -0.36
CA TRP A 342 -0.17 1.70 -0.41
C TRP A 342 0.74 1.90 -1.62
N ASP A 343 0.58 3.02 -2.32
CA ASP A 343 1.45 3.42 -3.43
C ASP A 343 1.57 4.95 -3.48
N ASN A 344 2.71 5.44 -3.03
CA ASN A 344 3.06 6.85 -3.07
C ASN A 344 3.47 7.34 -4.47
N GLY A 345 3.44 6.48 -5.51
CA GLY A 345 3.87 6.77 -6.88
C GLY A 345 5.36 6.49 -7.17
N LEU A 346 6.18 6.33 -6.13
CA LEU A 346 7.57 5.86 -6.22
C LEU A 346 7.68 4.34 -6.03
N ASP A 347 6.77 3.74 -5.26
CA ASP A 347 6.83 2.32 -4.93
C ASP A 347 6.38 1.45 -6.11
N HIS A 348 5.13 1.53 -6.57
CA HIS A 348 4.59 0.52 -7.48
C HIS A 348 4.33 1.02 -8.90
N LEU A 349 3.30 1.83 -9.11
CA LEU A 349 2.96 2.34 -10.43
C LEU A 349 3.82 3.57 -10.73
N ASP A 350 4.70 3.45 -11.72
CA ASP A 350 5.29 4.63 -12.34
C ASP A 350 4.21 5.31 -13.18
N ARG A 351 3.65 6.41 -12.67
CA ARG A 351 2.49 7.09 -13.27
C ARG A 351 2.86 7.85 -14.54
N ASP A 352 4.12 8.25 -14.69
CA ASP A 352 4.62 8.93 -15.88
C ASP A 352 4.91 7.91 -17.00
N ALA A 353 5.58 6.80 -16.65
CA ALA A 353 5.86 5.73 -17.60
C ALA A 353 4.66 4.81 -17.87
N HIS A 354 3.64 4.85 -17.01
CA HIS A 354 2.48 3.94 -17.01
C HIS A 354 2.88 2.46 -16.93
N VAL A 355 3.87 2.16 -16.09
CA VAL A 355 4.44 0.82 -15.91
C VAL A 355 4.54 0.49 -14.42
N TRP A 356 4.12 -0.72 -14.07
CA TRP A 356 4.34 -1.27 -12.73
C TRP A 356 5.81 -1.67 -12.56
N ARG A 357 6.45 -1.19 -11.49
CA ARG A 357 7.86 -1.51 -11.18
C ARG A 357 8.06 -2.98 -10.83
N ASP A 358 7.06 -3.60 -10.19
CA ASP A 358 7.03 -5.03 -9.90
C ASP A 358 5.65 -5.64 -10.25
N PRO A 359 5.38 -5.93 -11.54
CA PRO A 359 4.10 -6.49 -11.97
C PRO A 359 3.85 -7.89 -11.41
N THR A 360 4.91 -8.61 -11.02
CA THR A 360 4.81 -9.93 -10.37
C THR A 360 4.19 -9.79 -8.98
N SER A 361 4.64 -8.83 -8.18
CA SER A 361 4.05 -8.54 -6.86
C SER A 361 2.56 -8.19 -6.95
N ILE A 362 2.18 -7.36 -7.92
CA ILE A 362 0.77 -7.01 -8.18
C ILE A 362 -0.04 -8.25 -8.59
N SER A 363 0.52 -9.11 -9.44
CA SER A 363 -0.13 -10.38 -9.80
C SER A 363 -0.27 -11.33 -8.61
N ILE A 364 0.73 -11.41 -7.74
CA ILE A 364 0.71 -12.23 -6.52
C ILE A 364 -0.43 -11.77 -5.61
N LEU A 365 -0.51 -10.47 -5.33
CA LEU A 365 -1.56 -9.84 -4.54
C LEU A 365 -2.94 -10.18 -5.10
N ASN A 366 -3.16 -9.94 -6.39
CA ASN A 366 -4.45 -10.17 -7.03
C ASN A 366 -4.89 -11.64 -7.01
N ASN A 367 -3.96 -12.59 -7.15
CA ASN A 367 -4.25 -14.02 -7.01
C ASN A 367 -4.55 -14.40 -5.56
N ALA A 368 -3.73 -13.92 -4.61
CA ALA A 368 -3.93 -14.18 -3.19
C ALA A 368 -5.29 -13.66 -2.70
N ALA A 369 -5.70 -12.46 -3.14
CA ALA A 369 -6.99 -11.88 -2.79
C ALA A 369 -8.19 -12.69 -3.34
N LYS A 370 -7.99 -13.47 -4.40
CA LYS A 370 -8.98 -14.43 -4.95
C LYS A 370 -8.92 -15.80 -4.29
N GLY A 371 -8.07 -15.99 -3.28
CA GLY A 371 -7.82 -17.29 -2.64
C GLY A 371 -6.95 -18.24 -3.48
N THR A 372 -6.35 -17.76 -4.57
CA THR A 372 -5.43 -18.56 -5.38
C THR A 372 -4.03 -18.52 -4.77
N LYS A 373 -3.48 -19.69 -4.46
CA LYS A 373 -2.12 -19.80 -3.91
C LYS A 373 -1.08 -19.55 -5.00
N ASN A 374 -0.09 -18.72 -4.71
CA ASN A 374 1.04 -18.45 -5.61
C ASN A 374 2.21 -19.40 -5.33
N SER A 375 2.97 -19.77 -6.35
CA SER A 375 4.27 -20.41 -6.18
C SER A 375 5.36 -19.34 -6.12
N LEU A 376 6.21 -19.39 -5.09
CA LEU A 376 7.09 -18.28 -4.74
C LEU A 376 8.56 -18.75 -4.66
N PRO A 377 9.52 -17.95 -5.15
CA PRO A 377 10.93 -18.19 -4.84
C PRO A 377 11.13 -18.10 -3.33
N ASP A 378 11.98 -18.97 -2.79
CA ASP A 378 12.37 -18.85 -1.39
C ASP A 378 13.60 -17.96 -1.21
N SER A 379 13.85 -17.56 0.03
CA SER A 379 15.00 -16.74 0.44
C SER A 379 15.36 -17.05 1.88
N THR A 380 16.55 -16.61 2.31
CA THR A 380 16.98 -16.76 3.70
C THR A 380 15.93 -16.23 4.67
N VAL A 381 15.65 -17.01 5.72
CA VAL A 381 14.73 -16.63 6.82
C VAL A 381 15.39 -16.73 8.20
N ASP A 382 16.61 -17.25 8.27
CA ASP A 382 17.36 -17.41 9.52
C ASP A 382 17.94 -16.07 9.98
N ALA A 383 17.51 -15.60 11.15
CA ALA A 383 18.00 -14.37 11.75
C ALA A 383 19.48 -14.42 12.17
N SER A 384 20.04 -15.62 12.33
CA SER A 384 21.46 -15.83 12.66
C SER A 384 22.37 -15.93 11.42
N ALA A 385 21.79 -15.88 10.22
CA ALA A 385 22.55 -16.00 8.98
C ALA A 385 23.61 -14.90 8.86
N THR A 386 24.74 -15.26 8.27
CA THR A 386 25.82 -14.32 7.90
C THR A 386 25.83 -14.00 6.41
N THR A 387 25.01 -14.70 5.64
CA THR A 387 24.84 -14.53 4.20
C THR A 387 23.35 -14.61 3.84
N GLN A 388 22.98 -14.06 2.70
CA GLN A 388 21.61 -14.10 2.20
C GLN A 388 21.56 -14.70 0.80
N SER A 389 20.63 -15.63 0.60
CA SER A 389 20.23 -16.17 -0.69
C SER A 389 18.82 -15.69 -1.07
N SER A 390 18.58 -15.59 -2.37
CA SER A 390 17.27 -15.29 -2.95
C SER A 390 17.11 -16.07 -4.23
N SER A 391 16.07 -16.90 -4.27
CA SER A 391 15.77 -17.79 -5.40
C SER A 391 15.13 -17.06 -6.57
N ALA A 392 14.83 -15.76 -6.41
CA ALA A 392 14.46 -14.89 -7.51
C ALA A 392 15.65 -14.54 -8.42
N TYR A 393 16.87 -14.97 -8.06
CA TYR A 393 18.08 -14.72 -8.82
C TYR A 393 18.91 -15.99 -9.01
N VAL A 394 19.62 -16.07 -10.14
CA VAL A 394 20.81 -16.89 -10.33
C VAL A 394 22.01 -15.96 -10.30
N PHE A 395 22.88 -16.12 -9.29
CA PHE A 395 24.10 -15.32 -9.16
C PHE A 395 25.33 -16.12 -9.56
N ASN A 396 26.12 -15.60 -10.52
CA ASN A 396 27.46 -16.11 -10.83
C ASN A 396 28.50 -14.99 -10.71
N LYS A 397 29.57 -15.21 -9.95
CA LYS A 397 30.64 -14.21 -9.77
C LYS A 397 31.55 -14.18 -11.00
N VAL A 398 32.01 -12.99 -11.42
CA VAL A 398 33.04 -12.86 -12.46
C VAL A 398 34.29 -13.65 -12.05
N GLY A 399 34.90 -14.34 -13.02
CA GLY A 399 35.98 -15.29 -12.81
C GLY A 399 35.54 -16.72 -12.50
N SER A 400 34.26 -16.95 -12.20
CA SER A 400 33.73 -18.30 -11.91
C SER A 400 33.05 -18.94 -13.12
N THR A 401 33.30 -20.24 -13.30
CA THR A 401 32.53 -21.08 -14.25
C THR A 401 31.15 -21.37 -13.67
N PRO A 402 30.05 -21.15 -14.43
CA PRO A 402 28.71 -21.44 -13.92
C PRO A 402 28.51 -22.96 -13.75
N GLY A 403 27.97 -23.34 -12.59
CA GLY A 403 27.48 -24.71 -12.30
C GLY A 403 25.96 -24.80 -12.32
N ASP A 404 25.41 -25.99 -12.10
CA ASP A 404 23.97 -26.17 -11.84
C ASP A 404 23.56 -25.33 -10.61
N GLN A 405 22.47 -24.60 -10.71
CA GLN A 405 21.97 -23.74 -9.63
C GLN A 405 20.61 -24.22 -9.17
N ALA A 406 20.56 -24.84 -7.99
CA ALA A 406 19.31 -25.25 -7.35
C ALA A 406 18.73 -24.07 -6.56
N LEU A 407 17.53 -23.65 -6.94
CA LEU A 407 16.82 -22.52 -6.37
C LEU A 407 15.62 -23.03 -5.56
N PRO A 408 15.66 -22.96 -4.22
CA PRO A 408 14.55 -23.37 -3.39
C PRO A 408 13.25 -22.64 -3.75
N TRP A 409 12.15 -23.39 -3.77
CA TRP A 409 10.87 -22.87 -4.25
C TRP A 409 9.70 -23.37 -3.41
N LEU A 410 8.83 -22.44 -3.03
CA LEU A 410 7.58 -22.72 -2.34
C LEU A 410 6.48 -22.96 -3.38
N PHE A 411 6.22 -24.22 -3.72
CA PHE A 411 5.21 -24.54 -4.74
C PHE A 411 3.77 -24.35 -4.27
N ASN A 412 3.51 -24.41 -2.95
CA ASN A 412 2.20 -24.16 -2.33
C ASN A 412 1.04 -24.99 -2.92
N GLY A 413 1.34 -26.21 -3.35
CA GLY A 413 0.37 -27.15 -3.95
C GLY A 413 0.22 -27.04 -5.47
N ASN A 414 0.95 -26.11 -6.11
CA ASN A 414 0.99 -26.00 -7.57
C ASN A 414 2.13 -26.82 -8.18
N THR A 415 2.09 -26.99 -9.49
CA THR A 415 3.17 -27.60 -10.29
C THR A 415 3.75 -26.58 -11.28
N LEU A 416 5.07 -26.55 -11.46
CA LEU A 416 5.68 -25.79 -12.55
C LEU A 416 5.22 -26.34 -13.91
N LYS A 417 4.84 -25.46 -14.83
CA LYS A 417 4.39 -25.80 -16.19
C LYS A 417 5.45 -25.53 -17.24
N THR A 418 5.94 -24.30 -17.32
CA THR A 418 6.97 -23.92 -18.30
C THR A 418 7.93 -22.90 -17.72
N ILE A 419 9.19 -22.95 -18.16
CA ILE A 419 10.12 -21.84 -18.04
C ILE A 419 10.39 -21.29 -19.44
N LYS A 420 10.29 -19.98 -19.62
CA LYS A 420 10.63 -19.28 -20.86
C LYS A 420 11.77 -18.30 -20.65
N SER A 421 12.65 -18.17 -21.64
CA SER A 421 13.67 -17.11 -21.64
C SER A 421 13.08 -15.76 -22.09
N ASN A 422 13.88 -14.69 -22.00
CA ASN A 422 13.54 -13.36 -22.52
C ASN A 422 13.15 -13.34 -24.01
N SER A 423 13.64 -14.28 -24.83
CA SER A 423 13.25 -14.37 -26.25
C SER A 423 11.89 -15.06 -26.46
N GLY A 424 11.24 -15.51 -25.39
CA GLY A 424 10.01 -16.29 -25.43
C GLY A 424 10.24 -17.79 -25.69
N ALA A 425 11.49 -18.23 -25.84
CA ALA A 425 11.82 -19.63 -26.06
C ALA A 425 11.54 -20.47 -24.80
N THR A 426 10.83 -21.58 -24.97
CA THR A 426 10.56 -22.54 -23.90
C THR A 426 11.81 -23.38 -23.62
N LEU A 427 12.23 -23.43 -22.36
CA LEU A 427 13.33 -24.28 -21.91
C LEU A 427 12.91 -25.75 -21.88
N VAL A 428 13.87 -26.64 -22.08
CA VAL A 428 13.68 -28.09 -22.14
C VAL A 428 13.95 -28.74 -20.78
N VAL A 429 12.99 -29.50 -20.26
CA VAL A 429 13.15 -30.28 -19.01
C VAL A 429 14.28 -31.30 -19.17
N ASP A 430 15.01 -31.55 -18.08
CA ASP A 430 16.19 -32.43 -17.95
C ASP A 430 17.44 -32.00 -18.74
N LYS A 431 17.29 -31.07 -19.69
CA LYS A 431 18.40 -30.46 -20.44
C LYS A 431 18.76 -29.07 -19.92
N ASP A 432 17.78 -28.16 -19.87
CA ASP A 432 17.98 -26.76 -19.49
C ASP A 432 17.65 -26.52 -18.01
N TYR A 433 16.69 -27.29 -17.47
CA TYR A 433 16.34 -27.26 -16.05
C TYR A 433 15.76 -28.59 -15.56
N THR A 434 15.82 -28.82 -14.25
CA THR A 434 15.12 -29.92 -13.55
C THR A 434 14.26 -29.35 -12.42
N VAL A 435 13.24 -30.09 -11.99
CA VAL A 435 12.35 -29.68 -10.89
C VAL A 435 12.27 -30.80 -9.87
N SER A 436 12.44 -30.46 -8.59
CA SER A 436 12.16 -31.34 -7.47
C SER A 436 10.91 -30.86 -6.72
N SER A 437 10.54 -31.55 -5.63
CA SER A 437 9.42 -31.12 -4.78
C SER A 437 9.65 -29.79 -4.06
N SER A 438 10.91 -29.32 -3.97
CA SER A 438 11.28 -28.13 -3.19
C SER A 438 12.23 -27.18 -3.91
N ALA A 439 12.61 -27.45 -5.17
CA ALA A 439 13.52 -26.59 -5.91
C ALA A 439 13.31 -26.64 -7.42
N VAL A 440 13.65 -25.53 -8.06
CA VAL A 440 13.86 -25.43 -9.51
C VAL A 440 15.37 -25.35 -9.74
N THR A 441 15.94 -26.26 -10.52
CA THR A 441 17.39 -26.27 -10.81
C THR A 441 17.63 -25.84 -12.25
N ILE A 442 18.34 -24.73 -12.47
CA ILE A 442 18.77 -24.32 -13.80
C ILE A 442 20.13 -24.93 -14.10
N LYS A 443 20.27 -25.58 -15.26
CA LYS A 443 21.45 -26.37 -15.61
C LYS A 443 22.62 -25.52 -16.06
N ALA A 444 23.84 -25.93 -15.69
CA ALA A 444 25.09 -25.26 -16.02
C ALA A 444 25.22 -24.99 -17.52
N LEU A 445 24.86 -25.97 -18.37
CA LEU A 445 24.92 -25.84 -19.83
C LEU A 445 23.99 -24.74 -20.36
N PHE A 446 22.81 -24.57 -19.76
CA PHE A 446 21.92 -23.46 -20.10
C PHE A 446 22.50 -22.13 -19.60
N LEU A 447 22.95 -22.07 -18.34
CA LEU A 447 23.54 -20.87 -17.75
C LEU A 447 24.80 -20.39 -18.49
N ALA A 448 25.60 -21.30 -19.05
CA ALA A 448 26.80 -20.98 -19.83
C ALA A 448 26.53 -20.16 -21.11
N GLN A 449 25.26 -20.05 -21.54
CA GLN A 449 24.85 -19.16 -22.64
C GLN A 449 24.86 -17.68 -22.22
N TYR A 450 24.75 -17.40 -20.92
CA TYR A 450 24.63 -16.06 -20.34
C TYR A 450 25.79 -15.69 -19.42
N LEU A 451 26.36 -16.69 -18.75
CA LEU A 451 27.36 -16.57 -17.69
C LEU A 451 28.65 -17.23 -18.15
N THR A 452 29.76 -16.51 -18.03
CA THR A 452 31.10 -17.06 -18.28
C THR A 452 32.09 -16.41 -17.31
N PRO A 453 33.28 -16.99 -17.09
CA PRO A 453 34.31 -16.36 -16.25
C PRO A 453 34.68 -14.94 -16.69
N THR A 454 34.50 -14.61 -17.97
CA THR A 454 34.87 -13.31 -18.57
C THR A 454 33.67 -12.44 -18.94
N ALA A 455 32.44 -12.91 -18.71
CA ALA A 455 31.24 -12.11 -18.98
C ALA A 455 31.26 -10.84 -18.13
N ALA A 456 30.95 -9.69 -18.76
CA ALA A 456 30.83 -8.45 -18.02
C ALA A 456 29.79 -8.56 -16.90
N PRO A 457 29.93 -7.88 -15.76
CA PRO A 457 28.89 -7.84 -14.73
C PRO A 457 27.56 -7.25 -15.22
N GLY A 458 26.47 -7.56 -14.51
CA GLY A 458 25.12 -7.06 -14.73
C GLY A 458 24.09 -8.17 -14.96
N SER A 459 22.82 -7.74 -15.05
CA SER A 459 21.69 -8.57 -15.47
C SER A 459 21.92 -9.14 -16.87
N LYS A 460 21.59 -10.42 -17.07
CA LYS A 460 21.83 -11.14 -18.33
C LYS A 460 20.56 -11.61 -19.01
N ALA A 461 19.63 -12.14 -18.24
CA ALA A 461 18.35 -12.59 -18.74
C ALA A 461 17.35 -12.71 -17.60
N ASN A 462 16.06 -12.58 -17.91
CA ASN A 462 14.98 -12.99 -17.02
C ASN A 462 14.37 -14.28 -17.57
N LEU A 463 14.12 -15.22 -16.67
CA LEU A 463 13.35 -16.41 -16.95
C LEU A 463 11.95 -16.19 -16.40
N THR A 464 10.95 -16.53 -17.21
CA THR A 464 9.54 -16.44 -16.84
C THR A 464 9.02 -17.84 -16.51
N LEU A 465 8.52 -18.03 -15.29
CA LEU A 465 8.06 -19.32 -14.77
C LEU A 465 6.54 -19.29 -14.64
N THR A 466 5.87 -20.22 -15.31
CA THR A 466 4.42 -20.40 -15.19
C THR A 466 4.09 -21.65 -14.39
N PHE A 467 3.04 -21.58 -13.59
CA PHE A 467 2.59 -22.65 -12.71
C PHE A 467 1.18 -23.09 -13.07
N SER A 468 0.69 -24.18 -12.46
CA SER A 468 -0.68 -24.65 -12.64
C SER A 468 -1.75 -23.64 -12.23
N ALA A 469 -1.42 -22.76 -11.29
CA ALA A 469 -2.27 -21.67 -10.82
C ALA A 469 -1.41 -20.56 -10.19
N GLY A 470 -2.02 -19.41 -9.93
CA GLY A 470 -1.37 -18.25 -9.32
C GLY A 470 -0.57 -17.41 -10.31
N ALA A 471 0.24 -16.52 -9.77
CA ALA A 471 1.07 -15.61 -10.56
C ALA A 471 2.17 -16.36 -11.32
N THR A 472 2.51 -15.83 -12.50
CA THR A 472 3.80 -16.09 -13.13
C THR A 472 4.89 -15.50 -12.25
N SER A 473 6.01 -16.21 -12.09
CA SER A 473 7.19 -15.74 -11.36
C SER A 473 8.36 -15.49 -12.30
N GLN A 474 9.42 -14.87 -11.79
CA GLN A 474 10.65 -14.63 -12.54
C GLN A 474 11.89 -15.13 -11.80
N ILE A 475 12.93 -15.46 -12.57
CA ILE A 475 14.30 -15.65 -12.10
C ILE A 475 15.20 -14.74 -12.94
N GLU A 476 15.93 -13.83 -12.31
CA GLU A 476 16.92 -13.00 -12.97
C GLU A 476 18.29 -13.70 -12.95
N ILE A 477 18.90 -13.88 -14.12
CA ILE A 477 20.27 -14.37 -14.27
C ILE A 477 21.22 -13.18 -14.20
N VAL A 478 22.09 -13.18 -13.18
CA VAL A 478 23.00 -12.08 -12.87
C VAL A 478 24.45 -12.57 -12.85
N GLN A 479 25.28 -11.97 -13.71
CA GLN A 479 26.72 -12.03 -13.56
C GLN A 479 27.13 -10.89 -12.62
N TRP A 480 27.77 -11.17 -11.49
CA TRP A 480 28.09 -10.13 -10.51
C TRP A 480 29.59 -10.06 -10.20
N ASP A 481 30.03 -8.89 -9.76
CA ASP A 481 31.34 -8.63 -9.19
C ASP A 481 31.18 -7.50 -8.16
N VAL A 482 32.23 -7.19 -7.39
CA VAL A 482 32.16 -6.15 -6.36
C VAL A 482 32.00 -4.77 -7.02
N PRO A 483 30.94 -4.00 -6.70
CA PRO A 483 30.77 -2.64 -7.19
C PRO A 483 32.00 -1.76 -6.90
N THR A 484 32.11 -0.62 -7.57
CA THR A 484 33.23 0.31 -7.34
C THR A 484 32.73 1.72 -7.09
N LEU A 485 33.43 2.45 -6.22
CA LEU A 485 33.19 3.86 -5.96
C LEU A 485 34.20 4.71 -6.72
N ALA A 486 33.77 5.86 -7.24
CA ALA A 486 34.67 6.83 -7.86
C ALA A 486 35.61 7.49 -6.83
N SER A 487 35.13 7.62 -5.58
CA SER A 487 35.91 8.00 -4.42
C SER A 487 35.48 7.15 -3.23
N THR A 488 36.44 6.74 -2.41
CA THR A 488 36.21 5.96 -1.19
C THR A 488 36.25 6.81 0.08
N SER A 489 36.44 8.12 -0.04
CA SER A 489 36.45 9.00 1.13
C SER A 489 36.14 10.46 0.80
N SER A 490 35.64 11.19 1.79
CA SER A 490 35.57 12.65 1.77
C SER A 490 35.55 13.24 3.18
N LYS A 491 35.49 14.58 3.26
CA LYS A 491 35.23 15.30 4.50
C LYS A 491 33.75 15.66 4.57
N ALA A 492 33.16 15.53 5.75
CA ALA A 492 31.79 15.91 6.04
C ALA A 492 31.60 17.42 5.85
N VAL A 493 30.51 17.78 5.17
CA VAL A 493 30.10 19.17 4.96
C VAL A 493 28.68 19.30 5.49
N ALA A 494 28.51 20.16 6.49
CA ALA A 494 27.21 20.37 7.11
C ALA A 494 26.20 20.97 6.11
N GLY A 495 24.92 20.62 6.30
CA GLY A 495 23.80 21.25 5.59
C GLY A 495 23.49 20.71 4.19
N ALA A 496 24.17 19.67 3.72
CA ALA A 496 23.89 19.05 2.42
C ALA A 496 23.96 17.53 2.46
N ASP A 497 23.18 16.88 1.61
CA ASP A 497 23.26 15.45 1.36
C ASP A 497 24.60 15.10 0.70
N LEU A 498 25.23 14.02 1.17
CA LEU A 498 26.42 13.48 0.54
C LEU A 498 26.02 12.44 -0.52
N ASN A 499 26.34 12.75 -1.77
CA ASN A 499 26.07 11.92 -2.92
C ASN A 499 27.33 11.12 -3.29
N ILE A 500 27.25 9.78 -3.27
CA ILE A 500 28.39 8.88 -3.46
C ILE A 500 28.15 8.04 -4.73
N PRO A 501 28.75 8.41 -5.88
CA PRO A 501 28.58 7.68 -7.13
C PRO A 501 29.07 6.24 -7.03
N ILE A 502 28.24 5.31 -7.53
CA ILE A 502 28.51 3.87 -7.54
C ILE A 502 28.46 3.35 -8.97
N THR A 503 29.50 2.63 -9.38
CA THR A 503 29.42 1.75 -10.55
C THR A 503 29.00 0.37 -10.08
N TYR A 504 27.72 0.05 -10.28
CA TYR A 504 27.17 -1.25 -9.94
C TYR A 504 27.73 -2.35 -10.85
N LYS A 505 27.99 -3.52 -10.27
CA LYS A 505 28.46 -4.72 -10.97
C LYS A 505 27.55 -5.92 -10.64
N GLY A 506 26.25 -5.77 -10.85
CA GLY A 506 25.24 -6.78 -10.50
C GLY A 506 23.85 -6.14 -10.46
N VAL A 507 23.05 -6.52 -9.48
CA VAL A 507 21.76 -5.89 -9.18
C VAL A 507 22.00 -4.44 -8.73
N LYS A 508 21.21 -3.49 -9.24
CA LYS A 508 21.37 -2.05 -8.98
C LYS A 508 20.64 -1.57 -7.73
N ILE A 509 20.60 -2.41 -6.69
CA ILE A 509 19.90 -2.16 -5.44
C ILE A 509 20.87 -2.50 -4.30
N PRO A 510 21.30 -1.52 -3.49
CA PRO A 510 22.02 -1.80 -2.25
C PRO A 510 21.14 -2.62 -1.30
N ALA A 511 21.72 -3.62 -0.64
CA ALA A 511 21.00 -4.47 0.31
C ALA A 511 20.92 -3.83 1.71
N ALA A 512 22.00 -3.21 2.17
CA ALA A 512 22.06 -2.55 3.48
C ALA A 512 23.27 -1.61 3.54
N VAL A 513 23.24 -0.69 4.51
CA VAL A 513 24.39 0.16 4.85
C VAL A 513 24.74 -0.05 6.31
N LYS A 514 26.00 -0.41 6.59
CA LYS A 514 26.58 -0.46 7.94
C LYS A 514 27.30 0.85 8.23
N ALA A 515 27.18 1.42 9.43
CA ALA A 515 27.88 2.65 9.82
C ALA A 515 28.62 2.47 11.15
N LEU A 516 29.96 2.54 11.09
CA LEU A 516 30.84 2.39 12.25
C LEU A 516 31.85 3.53 12.33
N SER A 517 31.93 4.17 13.49
CA SER A 517 32.99 5.12 13.83
C SER A 517 34.36 4.41 13.93
N SER A 518 35.45 5.16 13.80
CA SER A 518 36.83 4.63 13.81
C SER A 518 37.23 3.90 15.10
N ASP A 519 36.50 4.12 16.19
CA ASP A 519 36.64 3.43 17.48
C ASP A 519 35.71 2.22 17.62
N GLY A 520 34.98 1.86 16.57
CA GLY A 520 34.04 0.72 16.55
C GLY A 520 32.65 1.04 17.07
N VAL A 521 32.37 2.29 17.46
CA VAL A 521 31.04 2.71 17.93
C VAL A 521 30.05 2.76 16.76
N TYR A 522 28.81 2.35 17.01
CA TYR A 522 27.75 2.37 16.02
C TYR A 522 27.27 3.81 15.89
N LEU A 523 27.23 4.34 14.67
CA LEU A 523 26.87 5.76 14.49
C LEU A 523 25.43 6.05 14.93
N PHE A 524 24.54 5.09 14.74
CA PHE A 524 23.14 5.15 15.14
C PHE A 524 22.72 3.83 15.79
N ASP A 525 21.69 3.89 16.62
CA ASP A 525 20.96 2.71 17.12
C ASP A 525 21.89 1.63 17.70
N ASP A 526 22.65 1.99 18.73
CA ASP A 526 23.64 1.12 19.39
C ASP A 526 23.06 -0.21 19.90
N TRP A 527 21.79 -0.23 20.27
CA TRP A 527 21.04 -1.43 20.66
C TRP A 527 20.98 -2.48 19.53
N THR A 528 21.19 -2.11 18.26
CA THR A 528 21.25 -3.07 17.14
C THR A 528 22.39 -4.09 17.28
N GLN A 529 23.34 -3.88 18.21
CA GLN A 529 24.36 -4.86 18.59
C GLN A 529 23.76 -6.20 19.05
N TYR A 530 22.51 -6.20 19.53
CA TYR A 530 21.79 -7.40 19.97
C TYR A 530 21.03 -8.11 18.84
N LEU A 531 21.01 -7.54 17.62
CA LEU A 531 20.40 -8.16 16.45
C LEU A 531 21.36 -9.16 15.79
N GLY A 532 20.85 -9.91 14.80
CA GLY A 532 21.61 -10.88 14.05
C GLY A 532 22.75 -10.28 13.19
N PRO A 533 23.67 -11.09 12.65
CA PRO A 533 24.86 -10.61 11.95
C PRO A 533 24.57 -9.70 10.74
N LEU A 534 23.44 -9.94 10.07
CA LEU A 534 22.94 -9.14 8.95
C LEU A 534 22.30 -7.79 9.39
N GLN A 535 22.21 -7.50 10.68
CA GLN A 535 21.55 -6.28 11.17
C GLN A 535 22.44 -5.40 12.06
N GLN A 536 23.41 -5.98 12.76
CA GLN A 536 24.29 -5.23 13.67
C GLN A 536 24.97 -4.01 13.02
N ALA A 537 24.80 -2.82 13.61
CA ALA A 537 25.32 -1.53 13.13
C ALA A 537 24.82 -1.10 11.74
N ARG A 538 23.74 -1.71 11.22
CA ARG A 538 23.13 -1.25 9.98
C ARG A 538 22.16 -0.12 10.27
N ILE A 539 22.08 0.80 9.32
CA ILE A 539 21.27 2.00 9.39
C ILE A 539 20.02 1.87 8.51
N THR A 540 19.01 2.67 8.79
CA THR A 540 17.66 2.60 8.23
C THR A 540 17.52 3.35 6.91
N PHE A 541 16.96 2.68 5.92
CA PHE A 541 16.66 3.26 4.60
C PHE A 541 15.66 4.40 4.71
N ASN A 542 15.78 5.41 3.85
CA ASN A 542 14.94 6.61 3.78
C ASN A 542 14.88 7.45 5.08
N GLY A 543 15.81 7.23 6.00
CA GLY A 543 16.05 8.07 7.18
C GLY A 543 17.54 8.38 7.39
N GLN A 544 18.39 7.37 7.26
CA GLN A 544 19.84 7.48 7.46
C GLN A 544 20.65 7.22 6.16
N TRP A 545 20.04 6.63 5.14
CA TRP A 545 20.62 6.48 3.81
C TRP A 545 19.54 6.29 2.73
N ASN A 546 19.88 6.59 1.48
CA ASN A 546 19.02 6.37 0.30
C ASN A 546 19.90 6.03 -0.94
N TYR A 547 19.31 5.78 -2.10
CA TYR A 547 20.02 5.58 -3.37
C TYR A 547 19.12 5.91 -4.58
N ASP A 548 19.70 6.20 -5.75
CA ASP A 548 18.95 6.48 -6.99
C ASP A 548 19.56 5.78 -8.22
N GLY A 549 19.86 4.48 -8.10
CA GLY A 549 20.39 3.64 -9.19
C GLY A 549 21.78 4.04 -9.74
N ALA A 550 22.29 5.22 -9.40
CA ALA A 550 23.59 5.77 -9.80
C ALA A 550 24.49 6.11 -8.60
N LYS A 551 23.91 6.42 -7.44
CA LYS A 551 24.64 6.76 -6.22
C LYS A 551 23.93 6.24 -4.97
N VAL A 552 24.71 6.07 -3.90
CA VAL A 552 24.19 6.04 -2.53
C VAL A 552 24.22 7.45 -1.97
N ILE A 553 23.19 7.80 -1.21
CA ILE A 553 22.96 9.12 -0.66
C ILE A 553 22.97 9.00 0.86
N LEU A 554 23.82 9.77 1.53
CA LEU A 554 23.75 9.97 2.97
C LEU A 554 23.07 11.33 3.22
N PRO A 555 21.87 11.35 3.82
CA PRO A 555 21.16 12.60 4.09
C PRO A 555 22.00 13.56 4.94
N ALA A 556 21.73 14.86 4.83
CA ALA A 556 22.42 15.91 5.60
C ALA A 556 22.43 15.61 7.12
N ALA A 557 21.35 15.05 7.66
CA ALA A 557 21.28 14.62 9.07
C ALA A 557 22.30 13.52 9.40
N THR A 558 22.56 12.62 8.47
CA THR A 558 23.58 11.57 8.64
C THR A 558 25.00 12.13 8.57
N VAL A 559 25.25 13.05 7.64
CA VAL A 559 26.51 13.79 7.58
C VAL A 559 26.75 14.56 8.88
N GLN A 560 25.71 15.21 9.41
CA GLN A 560 25.76 15.93 10.68
C GLN A 560 26.05 15.01 11.87
N ALA A 561 25.53 13.78 11.88
CA ALA A 561 25.83 12.81 12.92
C ALA A 561 27.33 12.44 12.94
N VAL A 562 27.96 12.32 11.77
CA VAL A 562 29.41 12.09 11.68
C VAL A 562 30.20 13.28 12.25
N ILE A 563 29.84 14.51 11.88
CA ILE A 563 30.45 15.73 12.42
C ILE A 563 30.31 15.77 13.94
N ALA A 564 29.10 15.52 14.45
CA ALA A 564 28.79 15.56 15.87
C ALA A 564 29.54 14.49 16.67
N SER A 565 29.81 13.32 16.07
CA SER A 565 30.61 12.27 16.71
C SER A 565 32.08 12.69 16.92
N GLY A 566 32.59 13.62 16.11
CA GLY A 566 34.01 14.00 16.10
C GLY A 566 34.94 12.85 15.68
N LYS A 567 34.40 11.78 15.09
CA LYS A 567 35.13 10.59 14.65
C LYS A 567 34.89 10.34 13.17
N THR A 568 35.95 9.87 12.50
CA THR A 568 35.81 9.34 11.14
C THR A 568 34.88 8.12 11.19
N THR A 569 33.89 8.09 10.29
CA THR A 569 32.94 6.97 10.17
C THR A 569 33.17 6.23 8.86
N THR A 570 33.21 4.90 8.93
CA THR A 570 33.19 4.02 7.76
C THR A 570 31.77 3.53 7.51
N PHE A 571 31.25 3.85 6.33
CA PHE A 571 30.02 3.31 5.78
C PHE A 571 30.37 2.10 4.89
N THR A 572 29.77 0.95 5.18
CA THR A 572 29.91 -0.26 4.34
C THR A 572 28.62 -0.46 3.57
N PHE A 573 28.67 -0.29 2.24
CA PHE A 573 27.53 -0.52 1.35
C PHE A 573 27.56 -1.98 0.90
N GLU A 574 26.52 -2.73 1.24
CA GLU A 574 26.39 -4.15 0.96
C GLU A 574 25.42 -4.37 -0.22
N PHE A 575 25.65 -5.39 -1.05
CA PHE A 575 24.85 -5.64 -2.27
C PHE A 575 24.39 -7.09 -2.36
N TYR A 576 23.41 -7.35 -3.24
CA TYR A 576 22.98 -8.72 -3.57
C TYR A 576 23.94 -9.36 -4.61
N PRO A 577 24.30 -10.66 -4.46
CA PRO A 577 24.01 -11.52 -3.30
C PRO A 577 24.76 -11.03 -2.06
N ARG A 578 24.10 -11.07 -0.91
CA ARG A 578 24.68 -10.55 0.34
C ARG A 578 25.61 -11.60 0.94
N VAL A 579 26.85 -11.59 0.46
CA VAL A 579 27.91 -12.54 0.83
C VAL A 579 29.19 -11.81 1.25
N PRO A 580 30.10 -12.46 2.00
CA PRO A 580 31.36 -11.86 2.40
C PRO A 580 32.14 -11.33 1.18
N GLY A 581 32.57 -10.08 1.26
CA GLY A 581 33.32 -9.41 0.20
C GLY A 581 32.48 -8.78 -0.92
N ASN A 582 31.15 -8.93 -0.95
CA ASN A 582 30.30 -8.18 -1.88
C ASN A 582 29.83 -6.84 -1.28
N ASN A 583 30.80 -5.97 -0.98
CA ASN A 583 30.56 -4.65 -0.41
C ASN A 583 31.66 -3.67 -0.82
N VAL A 584 31.36 -2.38 -0.65
CA VAL A 584 32.35 -1.30 -0.77
C VAL A 584 32.32 -0.43 0.47
N MET A 585 33.47 0.11 0.84
CA MET A 585 33.60 0.99 2.00
C MET A 585 33.79 2.44 1.56
N TYR A 586 33.11 3.34 2.25
CA TYR A 586 33.26 4.78 2.12
C TYR A 586 33.54 5.41 3.48
N THR A 587 34.61 6.19 3.58
CA THR A 587 35.04 6.80 4.84
C THR A 587 34.74 8.29 4.84
N LEU A 588 34.00 8.76 5.84
CA LEU A 588 33.65 10.17 6.01
C LEU A 588 34.35 10.72 7.26
N SER A 589 35.24 11.69 7.07
CA SER A 589 35.91 12.38 8.17
C SER A 589 35.11 13.60 8.63
N PRO A 590 35.01 13.89 9.95
CA PRO A 590 34.24 15.01 10.48
C PRO A 590 34.81 16.40 10.10
#